data_AF-A0A842U928-F1
#
_entry.id   AF-A0A842U928-F1
#
_cell.length_a   1.000
_cell.length_b   1.000
_cell.length_c   1.000
_cell.angle_alpha   90.00
_cell.angle_beta   90.00
_cell.angle_gamma   90.00
#
_symmetry.space_group_name_H-M   'P 1'
#
loop_
_entity.id
_entity.type
_entity.pdbx_description
1 polymer ?
#
loop_
_entity_poly.entity_id
_entity_poly.type
_entity_poly.pdbx_seq_one_letter_code
_entity_poly.pdbx_strand_id
1 'polypeptide(L)'
;MTNKNSKKGKTEEKNMTSEEKDVVDTDIDIQYNDDGQIIKTPEMKEYEEKTGKYAIWRGVITEGFKRWKAGEHVYDRDKERVSLYVSEDSKKDWLEFIEKNNYSTISKLIRDSVKYFIEKQSAMKGEELLRTDIQKISNISHALKEPLTTIKGFSQLLLENYKEELNEEVQETVQNIFNQSILLEKKIVNILDDIKVEEIQYDILLIEDDLPTIRLITSYFESKGYKCKGVISGTKGIEELKASTPKIILLDIILPDLSGYDLCKIIKSDEKYKDIPVYFLTAIPASEVEKRLEDTKADGFILKPFDFSDFELIFENL
;
A
#
# COMPACT_ATOMS: atom_id res chain seq x y z
N MET A 1 17.45 -36.53 30.88
CA MET A 1 16.45 -35.53 31.29
C MET A 1 16.03 -34.72 30.08
N THR A 2 14.73 -34.71 29.77
CA THR A 2 13.93 -33.69 29.06
C THR A 2 14.54 -33.02 27.81
N ASN A 3 14.13 -33.36 26.59
CA ASN A 3 12.88 -32.98 25.90
C ASN A 3 12.80 -31.47 25.55
N LYS A 4 12.90 -31.13 24.25
CA LYS A 4 11.87 -30.39 23.49
C LYS A 4 12.22 -30.27 22.00
N ASN A 5 11.38 -30.92 21.20
CA ASN A 5 11.17 -30.70 19.77
C ASN A 5 10.57 -29.31 19.50
N SER A 6 11.04 -28.65 18.43
CA SER A 6 10.15 -28.00 17.45
C SER A 6 10.94 -27.70 16.17
N LYS A 7 10.78 -28.55 15.15
CA LYS A 7 11.24 -28.27 13.78
C LYS A 7 10.17 -28.74 12.80
N LYS A 8 9.89 -27.85 11.85
CA LYS A 8 9.36 -28.09 10.50
C LYS A 8 7.89 -28.51 10.43
N GLY A 9 7.14 -28.14 9.39
CA GLY A 9 7.52 -27.42 8.18
C GLY A 9 6.35 -27.38 7.20
N LYS A 10 6.55 -26.59 6.14
CA LYS A 10 5.90 -26.60 4.83
C LYS A 10 4.90 -27.74 4.61
N THR A 11 3.64 -27.38 4.43
CA THR A 11 2.66 -28.27 3.80
C THR A 11 2.76 -28.08 2.30
N GLU A 12 3.11 -29.17 1.61
CA GLU A 12 3.15 -29.31 0.17
C GLU A 12 1.73 -29.20 -0.42
N GLU A 13 1.59 -28.40 -1.47
CA GLU A 13 0.46 -28.50 -2.41
C GLU A 13 0.52 -29.86 -3.10
N LYS A 14 -0.41 -30.76 -2.74
CA LYS A 14 -0.73 -31.90 -3.59
C LYS A 14 -1.82 -31.48 -4.56
N ASN A 15 -1.42 -31.32 -5.82
CA ASN A 15 -2.30 -31.36 -6.97
C ASN A 15 -3.03 -32.72 -7.00
N MET A 16 -4.33 -32.71 -6.74
CA MET A 16 -5.23 -33.84 -7.03
C MET A 16 -5.96 -33.57 -8.34
N THR A 17 -5.98 -34.59 -9.19
CA THR A 17 -6.51 -34.62 -10.55
C THR A 17 -8.04 -34.50 -10.57
N SER A 18 -8.58 -34.12 -11.73
CA SER A 18 -10.01 -33.86 -12.01
C SER A 18 -10.96 -35.07 -11.87
N GLU A 19 -10.52 -36.16 -11.25
CA GLU A 19 -11.30 -37.41 -11.08
C GLU A 19 -11.58 -37.75 -9.59
N GLU A 20 -11.15 -36.93 -8.62
CA GLU A 20 -11.44 -37.13 -7.18
C GLU A 20 -12.49 -36.15 -6.60
N LYS A 21 -13.31 -35.51 -7.46
CA LYS A 21 -14.40 -34.62 -7.04
C LYS A 21 -15.78 -35.28 -6.88
N ASP A 22 -15.92 -36.56 -7.21
CA ASP A 22 -17.22 -37.25 -7.23
C ASP A 22 -17.33 -38.38 -6.19
N VAL A 23 -17.12 -38.06 -4.91
CA VAL A 23 -17.66 -38.83 -3.75
C VAL A 23 -17.65 -37.82 -2.59
N VAL A 24 -18.73 -37.32 -2.01
CA VAL A 24 -19.88 -37.99 -1.38
C VAL A 24 -21.04 -36.97 -1.40
N ASP A 25 -21.90 -37.02 -2.42
CA ASP A 25 -23.25 -36.45 -2.28
C ASP A 25 -24.05 -37.47 -1.48
N THR A 26 -24.08 -37.29 -0.15
CA THR A 26 -25.07 -38.00 0.65
C THR A 26 -26.31 -37.15 0.58
N ASP A 27 -27.23 -37.53 -0.32
CA ASP A 27 -28.62 -37.07 -0.29
C ASP A 27 -29.19 -37.38 1.10
N ILE A 28 -29.12 -36.40 1.99
CA ILE A 28 -29.82 -36.46 3.27
C ILE A 28 -31.25 -36.07 2.95
N ASP A 29 -32.12 -37.06 2.80
CA ASP A 29 -33.53 -36.80 2.57
C ASP A 29 -34.21 -36.21 3.82
N ILE A 30 -35.00 -35.17 3.60
CA ILE A 30 -35.81 -34.53 4.65
C ILE A 30 -37.02 -35.43 4.92
N GLN A 31 -37.09 -35.97 6.13
CA GLN A 31 -38.24 -36.78 6.55
C GLN A 31 -39.36 -35.89 7.09
N TYR A 32 -40.61 -36.28 6.83
CA TYR A 32 -41.80 -35.61 7.32
C TYR A 32 -42.62 -36.57 8.19
N ASN A 33 -43.25 -36.07 9.25
CA ASN A 33 -44.25 -36.84 10.00
C ASN A 33 -45.61 -36.82 9.27
N ASP A 34 -46.56 -37.59 9.78
CA ASP A 34 -47.90 -37.71 9.20
C ASP A 34 -48.68 -36.38 9.14
N ASP A 35 -48.25 -35.38 9.92
CA ASP A 35 -48.78 -34.01 9.95
C ASP A 35 -48.04 -33.04 8.99
N GLY A 36 -47.10 -33.53 8.19
CA GLY A 36 -46.32 -32.73 7.23
C GLY A 36 -45.22 -31.87 7.87
N GLN A 37 -44.85 -32.12 9.12
CA GLN A 37 -43.76 -31.45 9.82
C GLN A 37 -42.43 -32.18 9.62
N ILE A 38 -41.36 -31.40 9.48
CA ILE A 38 -40.01 -31.92 9.24
C ILE A 38 -39.48 -32.63 10.50
N ILE A 39 -39.10 -33.90 10.35
CA ILE A 39 -38.44 -34.71 11.36
C ILE A 39 -36.94 -34.44 11.30
N LYS A 40 -36.42 -33.73 12.32
CA LYS A 40 -34.98 -33.48 12.48
C LYS A 40 -34.27 -34.69 13.08
N THR A 41 -33.19 -35.13 12.44
CA THR A 41 -32.34 -36.21 12.98
C THR A 41 -31.64 -35.78 14.28
N PRO A 42 -31.17 -36.72 15.12
CA PRO A 42 -30.42 -36.38 16.33
C PRO A 42 -29.19 -35.49 16.04
N GLU A 43 -28.50 -35.75 14.93
CA GLU A 43 -27.36 -34.96 14.45
C GLU A 43 -27.75 -33.51 14.11
N MET A 44 -28.91 -33.32 13.47
CA MET A 44 -29.42 -31.97 13.15
C MET A 44 -29.75 -31.17 14.41
N LYS A 45 -30.33 -31.83 15.43
CA LYS A 45 -30.61 -31.20 16.72
C LYS A 45 -29.32 -30.83 17.45
N GLU A 46 -28.33 -31.74 17.44
CA GLU A 46 -27.02 -31.49 18.05
C GLU A 46 -26.28 -30.33 17.36
N TYR A 47 -26.34 -30.24 16.02
CA TYR A 47 -25.79 -29.10 15.27
C TYR A 47 -26.47 -27.78 15.66
N GLU A 48 -27.80 -27.76 15.70
CA GLU A 48 -28.58 -26.57 16.06
C GLU A 48 -28.27 -26.11 17.48
N GLU A 49 -28.16 -27.04 18.43
CA GLU A 49 -27.83 -26.77 19.82
C GLU A 49 -26.38 -26.27 19.98
N LYS A 50 -25.42 -26.90 19.30
CA LYS A 50 -23.99 -26.52 19.40
C LYS A 50 -23.65 -25.23 18.69
N THR A 51 -24.36 -24.88 17.61
CA THR A 51 -23.98 -23.75 16.73
C THR A 51 -24.98 -22.61 16.74
N GLY A 52 -26.18 -22.80 17.28
CA GLY A 52 -27.28 -21.82 17.22
C GLY A 52 -27.84 -21.61 15.80
N LYS A 53 -27.40 -22.39 14.80
CA LYS A 53 -27.79 -22.25 13.38
C LYS A 53 -28.71 -23.38 12.97
N TYR A 54 -29.71 -23.07 12.14
CA TYR A 54 -30.66 -24.06 11.62
C TYR A 54 -29.99 -25.11 10.73
N ALA A 55 -30.24 -26.40 11.03
CA ALA A 55 -29.83 -27.51 10.16
C ALA A 55 -30.67 -27.55 8.88
N ILE A 56 -31.94 -27.11 8.97
CA ILE A 56 -32.86 -26.99 7.84
C ILE A 56 -33.47 -25.59 7.82
N TRP A 57 -33.39 -24.93 6.68
CA TRP A 57 -33.94 -23.58 6.49
C TRP A 57 -34.81 -23.54 5.23
N ARG A 58 -36.08 -23.11 5.36
CA ARG A 58 -37.14 -23.18 4.32
C ARG A 58 -37.17 -24.51 3.54
N GLY A 59 -37.05 -25.63 4.24
CA GLY A 59 -37.16 -26.96 3.62
C GLY A 59 -35.91 -27.40 2.84
N VAL A 60 -34.77 -26.74 3.04
CA VAL A 60 -33.49 -27.17 2.46
C VAL A 60 -32.47 -27.38 3.58
N ILE A 61 -31.69 -28.46 3.49
CA ILE A 61 -30.58 -28.71 4.41
C ILE A 61 -29.49 -27.68 4.20
N THR A 62 -29.05 -27.04 5.27
CA THR A 62 -28.05 -25.97 5.16
C THR A 62 -26.66 -26.55 4.89
N GLU A 63 -25.89 -25.88 4.02
CA GLU A 63 -24.48 -26.22 3.79
C GLU A 63 -23.64 -26.18 5.07
N GLY A 64 -24.06 -25.38 6.05
CA GLY A 64 -23.46 -25.36 7.38
C GLY A 64 -23.58 -26.71 8.11
N PHE A 65 -24.73 -27.37 8.02
CA PHE A 65 -24.95 -28.69 8.60
C PHE A 65 -24.16 -29.77 7.87
N LYS A 66 -24.16 -29.77 6.53
CA LYS A 66 -23.40 -30.73 5.72
C LYS A 66 -21.90 -30.70 6.05
N ARG A 67 -21.33 -29.51 6.13
CA ARG A 67 -19.91 -29.31 6.47
C ARG A 67 -19.58 -29.68 7.92
N TRP A 68 -20.47 -29.37 8.86
CA TRP A 68 -20.32 -29.79 10.26
C TRP A 68 -20.33 -31.31 10.40
N LYS A 69 -21.24 -31.99 9.69
CA LYS A 69 -21.30 -33.46 9.64
C LYS A 69 -20.03 -34.07 9.03
N ALA A 70 -19.42 -33.40 8.05
CA ALA A 70 -18.13 -33.80 7.48
C ALA A 70 -16.91 -33.54 8.41
N GLY A 71 -17.14 -33.04 9.64
CA GLY A 71 -16.07 -32.81 10.62
C GLY A 71 -15.37 -31.46 10.48
N GLU A 72 -15.86 -30.55 9.65
CA GLU A 72 -15.31 -29.20 9.56
C GLU A 72 -15.71 -28.37 10.80
N HIS A 73 -14.73 -27.75 11.45
CA HIS A 73 -14.99 -26.80 12.52
C HIS A 73 -15.82 -25.62 12.01
N VAL A 74 -17.06 -25.51 12.50
CA VAL A 74 -17.93 -24.36 12.24
C VAL A 74 -17.40 -23.20 13.06
N TYR A 75 -16.54 -22.39 12.45
CA TYR A 75 -16.14 -21.12 13.04
C TYR A 75 -17.36 -20.24 13.21
N ASP A 76 -17.58 -19.79 14.44
CA ASP A 76 -18.51 -18.71 14.69
C ASP A 76 -17.93 -17.46 14.04
N ARG A 77 -18.52 -17.05 12.93
CA ARG A 77 -18.36 -15.70 12.44
C ARG A 77 -19.70 -15.06 12.72
N ASP A 78 -19.80 -14.40 13.86
CA ASP A 78 -20.67 -13.23 14.00
C ASP A 78 -20.30 -12.27 12.87
N LYS A 79 -20.89 -12.49 11.69
CA LYS A 79 -20.77 -11.58 10.57
C LYS A 79 -21.89 -10.58 10.77
N GLU A 80 -21.54 -9.40 11.25
CA GLU A 80 -22.39 -8.24 11.09
C GLU A 80 -22.78 -8.14 9.60
N ARG A 81 -24.08 -8.23 9.34
CA ARG A 81 -24.61 -8.15 7.98
C ARG A 81 -24.95 -6.70 7.69
N VAL A 82 -24.11 -6.06 6.90
CA VAL A 82 -24.44 -4.78 6.28
C VAL A 82 -25.41 -5.04 5.13
N SER A 83 -26.61 -4.47 5.20
CA SER A 83 -27.60 -4.54 4.13
C SER A 83 -27.62 -3.20 3.40
N LEU A 84 -27.48 -3.24 2.08
CA LEU A 84 -27.55 -2.05 1.23
C LEU A 84 -28.95 -1.97 0.62
N TYR A 85 -29.62 -0.85 0.85
CA TYR A 85 -30.88 -0.53 0.18
C TYR A 85 -30.57 0.34 -1.03
N VAL A 86 -30.96 -0.13 -2.20
CA VAL A 86 -30.75 0.53 -3.49
C VAL A 86 -32.06 0.51 -4.28
N SER A 87 -32.21 1.43 -5.24
CA SER A 87 -33.34 1.39 -6.17
C SER A 87 -33.27 0.12 -7.05
N GLU A 88 -34.41 -0.30 -7.59
CA GLU A 88 -34.43 -1.46 -8.50
C GLU A 88 -33.61 -1.21 -9.78
N ASP A 89 -33.54 0.03 -10.26
CA ASP A 89 -32.68 0.39 -11.40
C ASP A 89 -31.20 0.18 -11.07
N SER A 90 -30.70 0.72 -9.95
CA SER A 90 -29.31 0.53 -9.54
C SER A 90 -28.97 -0.93 -9.26
N LYS A 91 -29.92 -1.68 -8.71
CA LYS A 91 -29.75 -3.12 -8.50
C LYS A 91 -29.61 -3.87 -9.83
N LYS A 92 -30.37 -3.49 -10.85
CA LYS A 92 -30.28 -4.07 -12.19
C LYS A 92 -28.91 -3.78 -12.81
N ASP A 93 -28.46 -2.54 -12.76
CA ASP A 93 -27.14 -2.14 -13.27
C ASP A 93 -26.01 -2.93 -12.60
N TRP A 94 -26.12 -3.15 -11.28
CA TRP A 94 -25.12 -3.92 -10.54
C TRP A 94 -25.13 -5.40 -10.91
N LEU A 95 -26.30 -5.98 -11.19
CA LEU A 95 -26.43 -7.37 -11.64
C LEU A 95 -25.84 -7.55 -13.04
N GLU A 96 -26.13 -6.64 -13.97
CA GLU A 96 -25.54 -6.66 -15.31
C GLU A 96 -24.02 -6.50 -15.25
N PHE A 97 -23.50 -5.65 -14.37
CA PHE A 97 -22.07 -5.47 -14.18
C PHE A 97 -21.38 -6.75 -13.69
N ILE A 98 -21.92 -7.43 -12.67
CA ILE A 98 -21.28 -8.65 -12.15
C ILE A 98 -21.30 -9.78 -13.16
N GLU A 99 -22.37 -9.90 -13.94
CA GLU A 99 -22.49 -10.92 -14.99
C GLU A 99 -21.49 -10.67 -16.11
N LYS A 100 -21.42 -9.42 -16.60
CA LYS A 100 -20.45 -9.00 -17.62
C LYS A 100 -19.00 -9.24 -17.21
N ASN A 101 -18.68 -9.12 -15.92
CA ASN A 101 -17.33 -9.25 -15.39
C ASN A 101 -17.06 -10.60 -14.69
N ASN A 102 -17.93 -11.60 -14.87
CA ASN A 102 -17.76 -12.96 -14.38
C ASN A 102 -17.62 -13.09 -12.83
N TYR A 103 -18.27 -12.18 -12.09
CA TYR A 103 -18.34 -12.26 -10.63
C TYR A 103 -19.60 -13.01 -10.18
N SER A 104 -19.44 -13.93 -9.23
CA SER A 104 -20.55 -14.77 -8.75
C SER A 104 -21.61 -14.00 -7.94
N THR A 105 -21.21 -12.95 -7.22
CA THR A 105 -22.12 -12.07 -6.46
C THR A 105 -21.49 -10.70 -6.24
N ILE A 106 -22.32 -9.66 -6.07
CA ILE A 106 -21.88 -8.32 -5.61
C ILE A 106 -21.09 -8.42 -4.31
N SER A 107 -21.53 -9.27 -3.36
CA SER A 107 -20.82 -9.46 -2.10
C SER A 107 -19.42 -10.07 -2.28
N LYS A 108 -19.22 -10.90 -3.32
CA LYS A 108 -17.89 -11.45 -3.64
C LYS A 108 -16.99 -10.37 -4.21
N LEU A 109 -17.50 -9.56 -5.16
CA LEU A 109 -16.79 -8.39 -5.69
C LEU A 109 -16.34 -7.46 -4.55
N ILE A 110 -17.25 -7.03 -3.68
CA ILE A 110 -16.93 -6.13 -2.55
C ILE A 110 -15.84 -6.74 -1.66
N ARG A 111 -15.94 -8.03 -1.32
CA ARG A 111 -14.93 -8.69 -0.47
C ARG A 111 -13.56 -8.72 -1.14
N ASP A 112 -13.51 -9.00 -2.43
CA ASP A 112 -12.25 -9.09 -3.17
C ASP A 112 -11.61 -7.70 -3.32
N SER A 113 -12.43 -6.66 -3.57
CA SER A 113 -11.98 -5.26 -3.57
C SER A 113 -11.44 -4.82 -2.21
N VAL A 114 -12.14 -5.15 -1.11
CA VAL A 114 -11.68 -4.82 0.25
C VAL A 114 -10.40 -5.58 0.60
N LYS A 115 -10.29 -6.85 0.21
CA LYS A 115 -9.09 -7.65 0.44
C LYS A 115 -7.88 -7.05 -0.30
N TYR A 116 -8.04 -6.74 -1.59
CA TYR A 116 -7.03 -6.06 -2.38
C TYR A 116 -6.61 -4.74 -1.73
N PHE A 117 -7.57 -3.97 -1.23
CA PHE A 117 -7.32 -2.70 -0.54
C PHE A 117 -6.47 -2.87 0.74
N ILE A 118 -6.77 -3.86 1.58
CA ILE A 118 -6.01 -4.14 2.82
C ILE A 118 -4.58 -4.58 2.51
N GLU A 119 -4.41 -5.42 1.48
CA GLU A 119 -3.10 -5.90 1.04
C GLU A 119 -2.23 -4.73 0.53
N LYS A 120 -2.81 -3.81 -0.24
CA LYS A 120 -2.14 -2.59 -0.71
C LYS A 120 -1.80 -1.60 0.40
N GLN A 121 -2.69 -1.40 1.37
CA GLN A 121 -2.43 -0.52 2.52
C GLN A 121 -1.25 -1.01 3.38
N SER A 122 -1.08 -2.33 3.49
CA SER A 122 0.04 -2.94 4.21
C SER A 122 1.38 -2.69 3.51
N ALA A 123 1.40 -2.59 2.18
CA ALA A 123 2.58 -2.21 1.40
C ALA A 123 2.97 -0.72 1.62
N MET A 124 1.99 0.18 1.63
CA MET A 124 2.22 1.62 1.89
C MET A 124 2.80 1.91 3.29
N LYS A 125 2.41 1.16 4.33
CA LYS A 125 3.02 1.26 5.67
C LYS A 125 4.49 0.85 5.69
N GLY A 126 4.90 -0.07 4.80
CA GLY A 126 6.30 -0.43 4.60
C GLY A 126 7.14 0.76 4.12
N GLU A 127 6.61 1.56 3.19
CA GLU A 127 7.30 2.74 2.65
C GLU A 127 7.53 3.85 3.67
N GLU A 128 6.55 4.11 4.55
CA GLU A 128 6.68 5.14 5.60
C GLU A 128 7.73 4.76 6.67
N LEU A 129 7.84 3.47 6.98
CA LEU A 129 8.87 2.93 7.86
C LEU A 129 10.26 3.07 7.22
N LEU A 130 10.40 2.73 5.93
CA LEU A 130 11.63 2.86 5.15
C LEU A 130 12.14 4.31 5.11
N ARG A 131 11.28 5.30 4.87
CA ARG A 131 11.66 6.73 4.86
C ARG A 131 12.22 7.22 6.20
N THR A 132 11.58 6.80 7.29
CA THR A 132 12.01 7.14 8.63
C THR A 132 13.42 6.60 8.91
N ASP A 133 13.72 5.42 8.39
CA ASP A 133 15.03 4.79 8.54
C ASP A 133 16.09 5.45 7.65
N ILE A 134 15.76 5.87 6.43
CA ILE A 134 16.69 6.63 5.56
C ILE A 134 17.10 7.96 6.19
N GLN A 135 16.15 8.73 6.74
CA GLN A 135 16.46 10.01 7.39
C GLN A 135 17.33 9.82 8.63
N LYS A 136 17.07 8.77 9.44
CA LYS A 136 17.92 8.41 10.58
C LYS A 136 19.33 8.06 10.14
N ILE A 137 19.49 7.28 9.08
CA ILE A 137 20.81 6.87 8.58
C ILE A 137 21.59 8.07 8.04
N SER A 138 20.95 8.98 7.32
CA SER A 138 21.57 10.23 6.87
C SER A 138 22.08 11.07 8.04
N ASN A 139 21.25 11.24 9.08
CA ASN A 139 21.64 11.98 10.30
C ASN A 139 22.81 11.30 11.04
N ILE A 140 22.80 9.97 11.16
CA ILE A 140 23.90 9.20 11.78
C ILE A 140 25.19 9.39 10.97
N SER A 141 25.12 9.34 9.64
CA SER A 141 26.27 9.52 8.78
C SER A 141 26.92 10.89 8.94
N HIS A 142 26.12 11.97 8.97
CA HIS A 142 26.62 13.31 9.25
C HIS A 142 27.30 13.40 10.63
N ALA A 143 26.65 12.87 11.67
CA ALA A 143 27.19 12.86 13.02
C ALA A 143 28.50 12.06 13.16
N LEU A 144 28.72 11.04 12.31
CA LEU A 144 29.97 10.28 12.26
C LEU A 144 31.05 10.97 11.41
N LYS A 145 30.66 11.70 10.36
CA LYS A 145 31.58 12.36 9.44
C LYS A 145 32.29 13.56 10.08
N GLU A 146 31.62 14.28 10.97
CA GLU A 146 32.19 15.41 11.72
C GLU A 146 33.43 15.02 12.56
N PRO A 147 33.33 14.09 13.54
CA PRO A 147 34.50 13.69 14.33
C PRO A 147 35.56 12.99 13.47
N LEU A 148 35.15 12.29 12.40
CA LEU A 148 36.08 11.64 11.49
C LEU A 148 36.91 12.64 10.68
N THR A 149 36.30 13.75 10.25
CA THR A 149 36.99 14.86 9.56
C THR A 149 38.05 15.46 10.47
N THR A 150 37.72 15.65 11.75
CA THR A 150 38.66 16.14 12.77
C THR A 150 39.83 15.17 13.00
N ILE A 151 39.56 13.87 13.16
CA ILE A 151 40.60 12.84 13.35
C ILE A 151 41.53 12.78 12.12
N LYS A 152 40.95 12.77 10.92
CA LYS A 152 41.70 12.80 9.65
C LYS A 152 42.56 14.05 9.54
N GLY A 153 42.00 15.22 9.86
CA GLY A 153 42.72 16.50 9.81
C GLY A 153 43.89 16.56 10.79
N PHE A 154 43.69 16.16 12.05
CA PHE A 154 44.79 16.16 13.04
C PHE A 154 45.87 15.13 12.73
N SER A 155 45.48 13.91 12.31
CA SER A 155 46.47 12.90 11.91
C SER A 155 47.26 13.34 10.68
N GLN A 156 46.63 14.01 9.72
CA GLN A 156 47.32 14.62 8.57
C GLN A 156 48.29 15.73 9.00
N LEU A 157 47.84 16.66 9.84
CA LEU A 157 48.70 17.75 10.35
C LEU A 157 49.93 17.22 11.09
N LEU A 158 49.77 16.16 11.90
CA LEU A 158 50.89 15.52 12.60
C LEU A 158 51.89 14.88 11.62
N LEU A 159 51.41 14.25 10.55
CA LEU A 159 52.25 13.63 9.52
C LEU A 159 52.92 14.64 8.59
N GLU A 160 52.33 15.81 8.39
CA GLU A 160 52.86 16.86 7.50
C GLU A 160 53.81 17.81 8.24
N ASN A 161 53.45 18.26 9.44
CA ASN A 161 54.15 19.35 10.12
C ASN A 161 55.11 18.88 11.22
N TYR A 162 54.90 17.69 11.78
CA TYR A 162 55.65 17.20 12.95
C TYR A 162 56.40 15.90 12.66
N LYS A 163 56.46 15.47 11.40
CA LYS A 163 57.04 14.17 11.02
C LYS A 163 58.44 13.95 11.57
N GLU A 164 59.32 14.95 11.46
CA GLU A 164 60.71 14.84 11.90
C GLU A 164 60.87 14.83 13.43
N GLU A 165 59.85 15.28 14.16
CA GLU A 165 59.82 15.31 15.63
C GLU A 165 59.22 14.01 16.23
N LEU A 166 58.53 13.21 15.41
CA LEU A 166 57.91 11.96 15.81
C LEU A 166 58.88 10.79 15.62
N ASN A 167 58.91 9.86 16.57
CA ASN A 167 59.65 8.61 16.39
C ASN A 167 58.94 7.68 15.38
N GLU A 168 59.67 6.69 14.84
CA GLU A 168 59.15 5.81 13.78
C GLU A 168 57.87 5.06 14.17
N GLU A 169 57.77 4.58 15.42
CA GLU A 169 56.60 3.86 15.93
C GLU A 169 55.34 4.74 16.00
N VAL A 170 55.49 5.99 16.44
CA VAL A 170 54.40 6.96 16.50
C VAL A 170 54.02 7.42 15.09
N GLN A 171 54.98 7.61 14.18
CA GLN A 171 54.69 7.91 12.78
C GLN A 171 53.85 6.81 12.13
N GLU A 172 54.23 5.54 12.31
CA GLU A 172 53.48 4.39 11.78
C GLU A 172 52.06 4.34 12.36
N THR A 173 51.91 4.61 13.66
CA THR A 173 50.62 4.65 14.33
C THR A 173 49.72 5.76 13.79
N VAL A 174 50.24 6.99 13.66
CA VAL A 174 49.49 8.13 13.13
C VAL A 174 49.13 7.91 11.66
N GLN A 175 50.03 7.31 10.87
CA GLN A 175 49.78 6.93 9.48
C GLN A 175 48.67 5.89 9.36
N ASN A 176 48.63 4.90 10.27
CA ASN A 176 47.53 3.94 10.32
C ASN A 176 46.21 4.63 10.70
N ILE A 177 46.20 5.53 11.69
CA ILE A 177 44.99 6.31 12.06
C ILE A 177 44.46 7.09 10.85
N PHE A 178 45.34 7.78 10.12
CA PHE A 178 44.96 8.52 8.91
C PHE A 178 44.38 7.58 7.85
N ASN A 179 45.04 6.46 7.55
CA ASN A 179 44.58 5.50 6.55
C ASN A 179 43.22 4.87 6.93
N GLN A 180 43.04 4.49 8.20
CA GLN A 180 41.76 3.97 8.70
C GLN A 180 40.66 5.02 8.64
N SER A 181 40.98 6.30 8.88
CA SER A 181 39.99 7.37 8.79
C SER A 181 39.45 7.54 7.36
N ILE A 182 40.33 7.47 6.35
CA ILE A 182 39.94 7.50 4.93
C ILE A 182 39.11 6.28 4.55
N LEU A 183 39.51 5.10 5.02
CA LEU A 183 38.77 3.87 4.74
C LEU A 183 37.37 3.91 5.34
N LEU A 184 37.23 4.39 6.57
CA LEU A 184 35.95 4.53 7.24
C LEU A 184 35.07 5.57 6.54
N GLU A 185 35.64 6.70 6.12
CA GLU A 185 34.93 7.73 5.35
C GLU A 185 34.35 7.15 4.06
N LYS A 186 35.16 6.39 3.30
CA LYS A 186 34.71 5.69 2.09
C LYS A 186 33.60 4.68 2.36
N LYS A 187 33.70 3.90 3.44
CA LYS A 187 32.66 2.94 3.82
C LYS A 187 31.34 3.62 4.16
N ILE A 188 31.39 4.74 4.90
CA ILE A 188 30.20 5.52 5.25
C ILE A 188 29.54 6.09 3.98
N VAL A 189 30.33 6.64 3.06
CA VAL A 189 29.83 7.15 1.79
C VAL A 189 29.20 6.02 0.95
N ASN A 190 29.87 4.87 0.83
CA ASN A 190 29.33 3.74 0.07
C ASN A 190 28.01 3.22 0.68
N ILE A 191 27.91 3.11 2.01
CA ILE A 191 26.66 2.70 2.66
C ILE A 191 25.54 3.71 2.36
N LEU A 192 25.85 5.01 2.39
CA LEU A 192 24.88 6.03 2.02
C LEU A 192 24.50 5.97 0.54
N ASP A 193 25.44 5.70 -0.34
CA ASP A 193 25.18 5.62 -1.78
C ASP A 193 24.37 4.35 -2.10
N ASP A 194 24.66 3.22 -1.46
CA ASP A 194 23.87 1.98 -1.53
C ASP A 194 22.42 2.19 -1.05
N ILE A 195 22.21 3.08 -0.07
CA ILE A 195 20.87 3.47 0.43
C ILE A 195 20.20 4.52 -0.48
N LYS A 196 20.97 5.43 -1.08
CA LYS A 196 20.45 6.42 -2.05
C LYS A 196 20.01 5.80 -3.37
N VAL A 197 20.53 4.62 -3.73
CA VAL A 197 20.01 3.83 -4.86
C VAL A 197 18.58 3.34 -4.60
N GLU A 198 18.12 3.36 -3.34
CA GLU A 198 16.71 3.24 -2.95
C GLU A 198 16.07 4.60 -2.61
N GLU A 199 16.42 5.69 -3.32
CA GLU A 199 15.52 6.84 -3.36
C GLU A 199 14.14 6.32 -3.77
N ILE A 200 13.14 6.48 -2.90
CA ILE A 200 11.76 6.15 -3.23
C ILE A 200 11.30 7.24 -4.21
N GLN A 201 11.71 7.07 -5.47
CA GLN A 201 11.32 7.92 -6.57
C GLN A 201 9.87 7.58 -6.88
N TYR A 202 8.96 8.49 -6.54
CA TYR A 202 7.58 8.39 -6.97
C TYR A 202 7.51 8.80 -8.43
N ASP A 203 6.77 8.04 -9.21
CA ASP A 203 6.38 8.49 -10.54
C ASP A 203 5.37 9.63 -10.39
N ILE A 204 4.46 9.53 -9.41
CA ILE A 204 3.34 10.45 -9.25
C ILE A 204 3.19 10.88 -7.80
N LEU A 205 3.10 12.19 -7.56
CA LEU A 205 2.65 12.76 -6.30
C LEU A 205 1.21 13.26 -6.44
N LEU A 206 0.28 12.67 -5.70
CA LEU A 206 -1.12 13.08 -5.61
C LEU A 206 -1.35 13.90 -4.33
N ILE A 207 -1.85 15.11 -4.48
CA ILE A 207 -2.18 16.03 -3.39
C ILE A 207 -3.70 16.26 -3.42
N GLU A 208 -4.42 15.67 -2.48
CA GLU A 208 -5.88 15.54 -2.47
C GLU A 208 -6.34 15.35 -1.03
N ASP A 209 -7.43 15.98 -0.58
CA ASP A 209 -7.87 15.85 0.82
C ASP A 209 -8.87 14.70 1.04
N ASP A 210 -9.55 14.26 -0.02
CA ASP A 210 -10.47 13.12 0.04
C ASP A 210 -9.73 11.77 0.03
N LEU A 211 -9.67 11.12 1.19
CA LEU A 211 -9.02 9.81 1.38
C LEU A 211 -9.53 8.71 0.41
N PRO A 212 -10.85 8.55 0.17
CA PRO A 212 -11.35 7.66 -0.89
C PRO A 212 -10.75 7.92 -2.27
N THR A 213 -10.71 9.19 -2.71
CA THR A 213 -10.13 9.60 -4.00
C THR A 213 -8.63 9.30 -4.05
N ILE A 214 -7.89 9.63 -2.99
CA ILE A 214 -6.47 9.27 -2.86
C ILE A 214 -6.28 7.78 -3.08
N ARG A 215 -7.06 6.95 -2.37
CA ARG A 215 -6.95 5.49 -2.41
C ARG A 215 -7.27 4.94 -3.80
N LEU A 216 -8.29 5.48 -4.45
CA LEU A 216 -8.70 5.10 -5.80
C LEU A 216 -7.57 5.35 -6.80
N ILE A 217 -7.05 6.58 -6.83
CA ILE A 217 -6.05 7.01 -7.81
C ILE A 217 -4.69 6.33 -7.57
N THR A 218 -4.24 6.26 -6.32
CA THR A 218 -2.99 5.55 -5.98
C THR A 218 -3.07 4.07 -6.39
N SER A 219 -4.16 3.39 -6.06
CA SER A 219 -4.37 1.98 -6.44
C SER A 219 -4.39 1.79 -7.97
N TYR A 220 -4.98 2.74 -8.70
CA TYR A 220 -5.04 2.70 -10.15
C TYR A 220 -3.64 2.79 -10.77
N PHE A 221 -2.85 3.81 -10.42
CA PHE A 221 -1.49 3.96 -10.97
C PHE A 221 -0.55 2.84 -10.56
N GLU A 222 -0.64 2.36 -9.32
CA GLU A 222 0.12 1.19 -8.88
C GLU A 222 -0.24 -0.09 -9.66
N SER A 223 -1.52 -0.27 -10.02
CA SER A 223 -1.93 -1.41 -10.86
C SER A 223 -1.34 -1.36 -12.27
N LYS A 224 -0.92 -0.16 -12.71
CA LYS A 224 -0.23 0.09 -13.98
C LYS A 224 1.29 0.05 -13.86
N GLY A 225 1.83 -0.24 -12.67
CA GLY A 225 3.27 -0.37 -12.41
C GLY A 225 3.97 0.92 -12.00
N TYR A 226 3.24 2.01 -11.76
CA TYR A 226 3.80 3.29 -11.32
C TYR A 226 3.76 3.45 -9.81
N LYS A 227 4.79 4.07 -9.24
CA LYS A 227 4.83 4.45 -7.82
C LYS A 227 4.07 5.74 -7.60
N CYS A 228 2.89 5.67 -6.99
CA CYS A 228 2.05 6.84 -6.72
C CYS A 228 1.94 7.10 -5.21
N LYS A 229 2.31 8.31 -4.77
CA LYS A 229 2.20 8.74 -3.37
C LYS A 229 1.05 9.72 -3.21
N GLY A 230 0.09 9.40 -2.35
CA GLY A 230 -0.98 10.31 -1.95
C GLY A 230 -0.68 11.06 -0.65
N VAL A 231 -0.98 12.36 -0.60
CA VAL A 231 -0.91 13.21 0.59
C VAL A 231 -2.16 14.07 0.74
N ILE A 232 -2.56 14.35 1.98
CA ILE A 232 -3.88 14.89 2.34
C ILE A 232 -3.99 16.42 2.39
N SER A 233 -2.90 17.13 2.12
CA SER A 233 -2.86 18.59 2.26
C SER A 233 -1.73 19.19 1.43
N GLY A 234 -1.83 20.48 1.12
CA GLY A 234 -0.78 21.18 0.36
C GLY A 234 0.54 21.25 1.13
N THR A 235 0.48 21.47 2.44
CA THR A 235 1.65 21.43 3.34
C THR A 235 2.38 20.10 3.27
N LYS A 236 1.66 18.97 3.28
CA LYS A 236 2.24 17.63 3.12
C LYS A 236 2.82 17.42 1.72
N GLY A 237 2.20 18.00 0.68
CA GLY A 237 2.75 18.02 -0.68
C GLY A 237 4.11 18.72 -0.74
N ILE A 238 4.27 19.88 -0.10
CA ILE A 238 5.54 20.60 -0.04
C ILE A 238 6.60 19.80 0.75
N GLU A 239 6.21 19.17 1.87
CA GLU A 239 7.11 18.28 2.62
C GLU A 239 7.61 17.13 1.75
N GLU A 240 6.71 16.54 0.94
CA GLU A 240 7.04 15.43 0.05
C GLU A 240 8.01 15.84 -1.06
N LEU A 241 7.80 16.99 -1.69
CA LEU A 241 8.69 17.52 -2.74
C LEU A 241 10.11 17.79 -2.23
N LYS A 242 10.27 18.08 -0.93
CA LYS A 242 11.59 18.19 -0.31
C LYS A 242 12.28 16.84 -0.15
N ALA A 243 11.51 15.77 0.05
CA ALA A 243 12.00 14.42 0.30
C ALA A 243 12.21 13.60 -0.98
N SER A 244 11.45 13.88 -2.04
CA SER A 244 11.51 13.17 -3.32
C SER A 244 11.17 14.11 -4.49
N THR A 245 11.64 13.76 -5.69
CA THR A 245 11.32 14.51 -6.92
C THR A 245 10.39 13.64 -7.78
N PRO A 246 9.07 13.85 -7.72
CA PRO A 246 8.13 13.08 -8.53
C PRO A 246 8.26 13.45 -10.00
N LYS A 247 7.87 12.54 -10.90
CA LYS A 247 7.80 12.86 -12.34
C LYS A 247 6.59 13.73 -12.66
N ILE A 248 5.46 13.50 -12.00
CA ILE A 248 4.22 14.25 -12.20
C ILE A 248 3.55 14.56 -10.86
N ILE A 249 2.86 15.70 -10.80
CA ILE A 249 2.01 16.09 -9.67
C ILE A 249 0.55 16.14 -10.13
N LEU A 250 -0.32 15.42 -9.43
CA LEU A 250 -1.77 15.56 -9.50
C LEU A 250 -2.24 16.36 -8.29
N LEU A 251 -2.95 17.45 -8.51
CA LEU A 251 -3.20 18.45 -7.48
C LEU A 251 -4.66 18.87 -7.42
N ASP A 252 -5.35 18.60 -6.31
CA ASP A 252 -6.64 19.26 -6.07
C ASP A 252 -6.45 20.76 -5.83
N ILE A 253 -7.38 21.52 -6.39
CA ILE A 253 -7.48 22.97 -6.20
C ILE A 253 -8.08 23.29 -4.84
N ILE A 254 -9.03 22.46 -4.37
CA ILE A 254 -9.69 22.66 -3.08
C ILE A 254 -8.98 21.78 -2.06
N LEU A 255 -8.11 22.38 -1.26
CA LEU A 255 -7.42 21.71 -0.16
C LEU A 255 -7.74 22.42 1.17
N PRO A 256 -7.61 21.74 2.32
CA PRO A 256 -8.03 22.27 3.62
C PRO A 256 -7.12 23.39 4.15
N ASP A 257 -5.88 23.48 3.70
CA ASP A 257 -4.85 24.37 4.25
C ASP A 257 -4.45 25.51 3.30
N LEU A 258 -4.31 25.23 2.01
CA LEU A 258 -3.91 26.22 1.01
C LEU A 258 -4.51 25.91 -0.36
N SER A 259 -4.86 26.94 -1.14
CA SER A 259 -5.41 26.75 -2.47
C SER A 259 -4.44 26.00 -3.39
N GLY A 260 -4.90 24.99 -4.13
CA GLY A 260 -4.05 24.29 -5.10
C GLY A 260 -3.54 25.21 -6.22
N TYR A 261 -4.25 26.30 -6.54
CA TYR A 261 -3.71 27.32 -7.45
C TYR A 261 -2.45 27.99 -6.88
N ASP A 262 -2.46 28.32 -5.60
CA ASP A 262 -1.31 28.94 -4.94
C ASP A 262 -0.17 27.93 -4.79
N LEU A 263 -0.49 26.66 -4.49
CA LEU A 263 0.50 25.59 -4.47
C LEU A 263 1.19 25.40 -5.81
N CYS A 264 0.41 25.35 -6.89
CA CYS A 264 0.95 25.22 -8.25
C CYS A 264 1.91 26.36 -8.56
N LYS A 265 1.56 27.61 -8.21
CA LYS A 265 2.46 28.75 -8.39
C LYS A 265 3.74 28.63 -7.57
N ILE A 266 3.67 28.15 -6.33
CA ILE A 266 4.84 27.89 -5.49
C ILE A 266 5.75 26.86 -6.17
N ILE A 267 5.19 25.73 -6.63
CA ILE A 267 5.91 24.67 -7.32
C ILE A 267 6.56 25.20 -8.61
N LYS A 268 5.79 25.89 -9.46
CA LYS A 268 6.24 26.41 -10.76
C LYS A 268 7.20 27.61 -10.66
N SER A 269 7.39 28.17 -9.47
CA SER A 269 8.35 29.25 -9.20
C SER A 269 9.65 28.75 -8.58
N ASP A 270 9.70 27.49 -8.11
CA ASP A 270 10.89 26.89 -7.55
C ASP A 270 11.77 26.30 -8.67
N GLU A 271 13.03 26.74 -8.76
CA GLU A 271 13.99 26.28 -9.78
C GLU A 271 14.16 24.76 -9.81
N LYS A 272 13.94 24.07 -8.69
CA LYS A 272 14.05 22.61 -8.60
C LYS A 272 12.80 21.89 -9.14
N TYR A 273 11.61 22.49 -9.03
CA TYR A 273 10.34 21.81 -9.29
C TYR A 273 9.56 22.37 -10.48
N LYS A 274 9.99 23.51 -11.05
CA LYS A 274 9.27 24.22 -12.10
C LYS A 274 9.00 23.39 -13.36
N ASP A 275 9.88 22.45 -13.67
CA ASP A 275 9.81 21.61 -14.86
C ASP A 275 8.98 20.33 -14.63
N ILE A 276 8.53 20.08 -13.40
CA ILE A 276 7.64 18.94 -13.09
C ILE A 276 6.24 19.27 -13.63
N PRO A 277 5.63 18.42 -14.47
CA PRO A 277 4.25 18.57 -14.90
C PRO A 277 3.27 18.55 -13.72
N VAL A 278 2.36 19.53 -13.68
CA VAL A 278 1.31 19.68 -12.67
C VAL A 278 -0.05 19.68 -13.37
N TYR A 279 -0.87 18.68 -13.04
CA TYR A 279 -2.25 18.59 -13.53
C TYR A 279 -3.21 18.81 -12.36
N PHE A 280 -4.17 19.71 -12.55
CA PHE A 280 -5.22 19.88 -11.55
C PHE A 280 -6.19 18.70 -11.58
N LEU A 281 -6.69 18.29 -10.42
CA LEU A 281 -7.74 17.28 -10.26
C LEU A 281 -8.88 17.88 -9.45
N THR A 282 -9.95 18.34 -10.09
CA THR A 282 -10.87 19.28 -9.41
C THR A 282 -12.34 19.12 -9.79
N ALA A 283 -13.23 19.46 -8.86
CA ALA A 283 -14.66 19.64 -9.13
C ALA A 283 -15.02 21.04 -9.65
N ILE A 284 -14.05 21.96 -9.72
CA ILE A 284 -14.28 23.32 -10.24
C ILE A 284 -14.57 23.24 -11.75
N PRO A 285 -15.58 23.98 -12.27
CA PRO A 285 -15.93 23.94 -13.68
C PRO A 285 -14.76 24.29 -14.61
N ALA A 286 -14.64 23.56 -15.73
CA ALA A 286 -13.58 23.74 -16.73
C ALA A 286 -13.33 25.21 -17.11
N SER A 287 -14.40 25.95 -17.39
CA SER A 287 -14.33 27.37 -17.81
C SER A 287 -13.68 28.29 -16.76
N GLU A 288 -13.68 27.88 -15.49
CA GLU A 288 -13.02 28.61 -14.41
C GLU A 288 -11.56 28.19 -14.27
N VAL A 289 -11.27 26.89 -14.39
CA VAL A 289 -9.90 26.35 -14.35
C VAL A 289 -9.08 26.85 -15.54
N GLU A 290 -9.64 26.84 -16.75
CA GLU A 290 -8.99 27.30 -17.98
C GLU A 290 -8.44 28.73 -17.87
N LYS A 291 -9.19 29.63 -17.20
CA LYS A 291 -8.77 31.02 -16.98
C LYS A 291 -7.56 31.15 -16.05
N ARG A 292 -7.24 30.11 -15.30
CA ARG A 292 -6.16 30.10 -14.29
C ARG A 292 -4.94 29.29 -14.74
N LEU A 293 -5.03 28.51 -15.82
CA LEU A 293 -3.93 27.68 -16.31
C LEU A 293 -2.69 28.51 -16.63
N GLU A 294 -2.85 29.60 -17.38
CA GLU A 294 -1.73 30.48 -17.76
C GLU A 294 -1.06 31.12 -16.54
N ASP A 295 -1.86 31.67 -15.61
CA ASP A 295 -1.36 32.32 -14.39
C ASP A 295 -0.64 31.35 -13.44
N THR A 296 -1.07 30.08 -13.42
CA THR A 296 -0.52 29.05 -12.52
C THR A 296 0.59 28.24 -13.17
N LYS A 297 0.71 28.32 -14.50
CA LYS A 297 1.60 27.50 -15.34
C LYS A 297 1.36 25.99 -15.19
N ALA A 298 0.14 25.59 -14.84
CA ALA A 298 -0.24 24.18 -14.82
C ALA A 298 -0.29 23.60 -16.24
N ASP A 299 0.01 22.31 -16.36
CA ASP A 299 0.13 21.61 -17.64
C ASP A 299 -1.22 21.06 -18.14
N GLY A 300 -2.23 21.03 -17.26
CA GLY A 300 -3.60 20.68 -17.61
C GLY A 300 -4.49 20.46 -16.40
N PHE A 301 -5.66 19.88 -16.63
CA PHE A 301 -6.59 19.51 -15.57
C PHE A 301 -7.46 18.31 -15.96
N ILE A 302 -7.94 17.61 -14.93
CA ILE A 302 -8.91 16.51 -14.97
C ILE A 302 -10.08 16.91 -14.06
N LEU A 303 -11.30 16.78 -14.56
CA LEU A 303 -12.51 17.17 -13.82
C LEU A 303 -13.04 16.00 -12.99
N LYS A 304 -13.56 16.30 -11.80
CA LYS A 304 -14.36 15.37 -11.00
C LYS A 304 -15.85 15.53 -11.38
N PRO A 305 -16.61 14.43 -11.55
CA PRO A 305 -16.16 13.05 -11.58
C PRO A 305 -15.37 12.72 -12.85
N PHE A 306 -14.40 11.81 -12.74
CA PHE A 306 -13.53 11.36 -13.82
C PHE A 306 -13.68 9.85 -14.06
N ASP A 307 -13.32 9.42 -15.26
CA ASP A 307 -13.09 8.04 -15.63
C ASP A 307 -11.59 7.72 -15.68
N PHE A 308 -11.21 6.44 -15.60
CA PHE A 308 -9.79 6.05 -15.67
C PHE A 308 -9.11 6.42 -16.99
N SER A 309 -9.87 6.57 -18.07
CA SER A 309 -9.38 7.04 -19.38
C SER A 309 -8.91 8.49 -19.34
N ASP A 310 -9.42 9.32 -18.42
CA ASP A 310 -9.01 10.73 -18.32
C ASP A 310 -7.55 10.87 -17.88
N PHE A 311 -6.97 9.83 -17.28
CA PHE A 311 -5.55 9.78 -16.92
C PHE A 311 -4.65 9.34 -18.08
N GLU A 312 -5.18 9.04 -19.28
CA GLU A 312 -4.36 8.64 -20.43
C GLU A 312 -3.26 9.67 -20.75
N LEU A 313 -3.62 10.95 -20.70
CA LEU A 313 -2.71 12.08 -20.91
C LEU A 313 -1.58 12.17 -19.86
N ILE A 314 -1.77 11.59 -18.68
CA ILE A 314 -0.74 11.57 -17.63
C ILE A 314 0.35 10.57 -17.99
N PHE A 315 0.00 9.43 -18.59
CA PHE A 315 0.99 8.41 -18.98
C PHE A 315 1.95 8.86 -20.08
N GLU A 316 1.55 9.82 -20.92
CA GLU A 316 2.45 10.39 -21.94
C GLU A 316 3.65 11.12 -21.33
N ASN A 317 3.55 11.51 -20.06
CA ASN A 317 4.55 12.30 -19.34
C ASN A 317 5.30 11.49 -18.26
N LEU A 318 5.11 10.16 -18.16
CA LEU A 318 5.66 9.27 -17.12
C LEU A 318 6.86 8.40 -17.51
#